data_AF-A0A497FVA3-F1
#
_entry.id   AF-A0A497FVA3-F1
#
_cell.length_a   1.000
_cell.length_b   1.000
_cell.length_c   1.000
_cell.angle_alpha   90.00
_cell.angle_beta   90.00
_cell.angle_gamma   90.00
#
_symmetry.space_group_name_H-M   'P 1'
#
loop_
_entity.id
_entity.type
_entity.pdbx_description
1 polymer ?
#
loop_
_entity_poly.entity_id
_entity_poly.type
_entity_poly.pdbx_seq_one_letter_code
_entity_poly.pdbx_strand_id
1 'polypeptide(L)'
;MKLAEFSKETLEKFEELKKQGILRDFAVTIDPVDLTGSADDRGFLESMKLVLSDPNVDGVVLLPMHQVPLVTTDLPKKLSEIIKKYGKPVVVCDIGEADMAKYYRRLFDEEDIPTYPTPERAVRAIKALVEYGKILEKLKDQ
;
A
#
# COMPACT_ATOMS: atom_id res chain seq x y z
N MET A 1 -10.87 13.31 1.65
CA MET A 1 -10.06 12.24 1.06
C MET A 1 -10.87 11.65 -0.09
N LYS A 2 -10.23 11.31 -1.19
CA LYS A 2 -10.81 10.65 -2.34
C LYS A 2 -9.80 9.62 -2.86
N LEU A 3 -10.25 8.69 -3.68
CA LEU A 3 -9.34 7.82 -4.43
C LEU A 3 -8.53 8.65 -5.43
N ALA A 4 -7.31 8.22 -5.69
CA ALA A 4 -6.38 8.85 -6.62
C ALA A 4 -6.74 8.47 -8.06
N GLU A 5 -6.60 9.43 -8.96
CA GLU A 5 -6.61 9.17 -10.39
C GLU A 5 -5.16 9.08 -10.84
N PHE A 6 -4.69 7.88 -11.16
CA PHE A 6 -3.29 7.70 -11.54
C PHE A 6 -2.94 8.44 -12.83
N SER A 7 -1.69 8.91 -12.89
CA SER A 7 -1.13 9.48 -14.10
C SER A 7 -1.12 8.46 -15.25
N LYS A 8 -1.14 8.97 -16.48
CA LYS A 8 -1.06 8.13 -17.67
C LYS A 8 0.21 7.26 -17.67
N GLU A 9 1.33 7.82 -17.21
CA GLU A 9 2.61 7.10 -17.12
C GLU A 9 2.52 5.91 -16.15
N THR A 10 1.88 6.08 -14.99
CA THR A 10 1.68 4.99 -14.03
C THR A 10 0.79 3.88 -14.61
N LEU A 11 -0.29 4.25 -15.30
CA LEU A 11 -1.16 3.28 -15.97
C LEU A 11 -0.42 2.52 -17.08
N GLU A 12 0.39 3.19 -17.88
CA GLU A 12 1.23 2.57 -18.91
C GLU A 12 2.23 1.58 -18.30
N LYS A 13 2.90 1.95 -17.20
CA LYS A 13 3.82 1.06 -16.47
C LYS A 13 3.12 -0.15 -15.86
N PHE A 14 1.89 0.00 -15.35
CA PHE A 14 1.11 -1.13 -14.88
C PHE A 14 0.78 -2.13 -16.00
N GLU A 15 0.44 -1.64 -17.19
CA GLU A 15 0.23 -2.50 -18.36
C GLU A 15 1.52 -3.18 -18.82
N GLU A 16 2.69 -2.54 -18.66
CA GLU A 16 3.98 -3.20 -18.87
C GLU A 16 4.22 -4.34 -17.87
N LEU A 17 3.88 -4.16 -16.59
CA LEU A 17 4.00 -5.23 -15.59
C LEU A 17 3.11 -6.45 -15.93
N LYS A 18 1.92 -6.23 -16.49
CA LYS A 18 1.06 -7.31 -17.00
C LYS A 18 1.72 -8.04 -18.18
N LYS A 19 2.22 -7.31 -19.17
CA LYS A 19 2.92 -7.88 -20.34
C LYS A 19 4.17 -8.67 -19.97
N GLN A 20 4.86 -8.27 -18.91
CA GLN A 20 6.03 -8.97 -18.37
C GLN A 20 5.67 -10.22 -17.54
N GLY A 21 4.38 -10.47 -17.32
CA GLY A 21 3.88 -11.57 -16.49
C GLY A 21 4.13 -11.38 -14.99
N ILE A 22 4.50 -10.17 -14.56
CA ILE A 22 4.64 -9.83 -13.13
C ILE A 22 3.24 -9.69 -12.50
N LEU A 23 2.31 -9.08 -13.23
CA LEU A 23 0.90 -9.02 -12.86
C LEU A 23 0.06 -9.87 -13.81
N ARG A 24 -1.11 -10.31 -13.35
CA ARG A 24 -2.09 -11.00 -14.20
C ARG A 24 -2.79 -10.00 -15.11
N ASP A 25 -3.17 -10.44 -16.32
CA ASP A 25 -3.89 -9.61 -17.29
C ASP A 25 -5.21 -9.06 -16.73
N PHE A 26 -5.87 -9.83 -15.87
CA PHE A 26 -7.13 -9.47 -15.22
C PHE A 26 -6.96 -8.75 -13.86
N ALA A 27 -5.73 -8.41 -13.46
CA ALA A 27 -5.51 -7.55 -12.30
C ALA A 27 -6.06 -6.14 -12.57
N VAL A 28 -6.70 -5.55 -11.55
CA VAL A 28 -7.21 -4.18 -11.63
C VAL A 28 -6.09 -3.22 -11.27
N THR A 29 -5.72 -2.34 -12.20
CA THR A 29 -4.56 -1.44 -12.07
C THR A 29 -4.94 0.04 -12.04
N ILE A 30 -6.21 0.33 -11.73
CA ILE A 30 -6.72 1.66 -11.33
C ILE A 30 -6.83 1.71 -9.80
N ASP A 31 -7.25 2.82 -9.19
CA ASP A 31 -7.47 2.89 -7.73
C ASP A 31 -8.89 2.39 -7.37
N PRO A 32 -9.05 1.31 -6.57
CA PRO A 32 -8.03 0.51 -5.88
C PRO A 32 -7.33 -0.52 -6.76
N VAL A 33 -6.02 -0.69 -6.53
CA VAL A 33 -5.19 -1.69 -7.22
C VAL A 33 -5.46 -3.06 -6.61
N ASP A 34 -5.96 -3.99 -7.43
CA ASP A 34 -6.24 -5.38 -7.04
C ASP A 34 -5.33 -6.34 -7.83
N LEU A 35 -4.33 -6.88 -7.13
CA LEU A 35 -3.36 -7.83 -7.68
C LEU A 35 -3.88 -9.26 -7.72
N THR A 36 -5.10 -9.51 -7.23
CA THR A 36 -5.79 -10.81 -7.14
C THR A 36 -5.16 -11.79 -6.15
N GLY A 37 -5.86 -12.89 -5.85
CA GLY A 37 -5.37 -13.95 -4.97
C GLY A 37 -4.17 -14.76 -5.51
N SER A 38 -3.65 -14.40 -6.69
CA SER A 38 -2.46 -15.02 -7.29
C SER A 38 -1.22 -14.12 -7.26
N ALA A 39 -1.29 -12.98 -6.58
CA ALA A 39 -0.17 -12.08 -6.39
C ALA A 39 0.95 -12.74 -5.59
N ASP A 40 2.19 -12.46 -5.98
CA ASP A 40 3.39 -12.83 -5.23
C ASP A 40 4.07 -11.58 -4.66
N ASP A 41 5.14 -11.78 -3.89
CA ASP A 41 5.95 -10.67 -3.36
C ASP A 41 6.34 -9.67 -4.44
N ARG A 42 6.76 -10.14 -5.62
CA ARG A 42 7.27 -9.28 -6.69
C ARG A 42 6.16 -8.36 -7.21
N GLY A 43 4.96 -8.89 -7.40
CA GLY A 43 3.79 -8.12 -7.81
C GLY A 43 3.49 -6.99 -6.83
N PHE A 44 3.53 -7.25 -5.52
CA PHE A 44 3.36 -6.21 -4.50
C PHE A 44 4.47 -5.16 -4.52
N LEU A 45 5.73 -5.59 -4.60
CA LEU A 45 6.88 -4.67 -4.56
C LEU A 45 6.90 -3.74 -5.77
N GLU A 46 6.68 -4.26 -6.98
CA GLU A 46 6.66 -3.43 -8.19
C GLU A 46 5.44 -2.50 -8.22
N SER A 47 4.26 -2.99 -7.83
CA SER A 47 3.06 -2.17 -7.75
C SER A 47 3.21 -1.04 -6.72
N MET A 48 3.80 -1.32 -5.56
CA MET A 48 4.01 -0.32 -4.52
C MET A 48 4.97 0.79 -4.98
N LYS A 49 6.03 0.45 -5.73
CA LYS A 49 6.92 1.45 -6.34
C LYS A 49 6.17 2.35 -7.30
N LEU A 50 5.32 1.80 -8.16
CA LEU A 50 4.52 2.59 -9.12
C LEU A 50 3.56 3.53 -8.40
N VAL A 51 2.77 3.01 -7.46
CA VAL A 51 1.78 3.81 -6.70
C VAL A 51 2.46 4.91 -5.90
N LEU A 52 3.55 4.61 -5.19
CA LEU A 52 4.27 5.62 -4.42
C LEU A 52 4.99 6.65 -5.29
N SER A 53 5.38 6.29 -6.52
CA SER A 53 6.00 7.23 -7.47
C SER A 53 4.98 8.14 -8.15
N ASP A 54 3.69 7.76 -8.18
CA ASP A 54 2.67 8.52 -8.91
C ASP A 54 2.44 9.91 -8.28
N PRO A 55 2.50 11.00 -9.06
CA PRO A 55 2.39 12.36 -8.52
C PRO A 55 1.00 12.69 -7.95
N ASN A 56 -0.04 11.94 -8.32
CA ASN A 56 -1.41 12.15 -7.86
C ASN A 56 -1.75 11.33 -6.60
N VAL A 57 -0.79 10.57 -6.06
CA VAL A 57 -0.95 9.78 -4.84
C VAL A 57 -0.29 10.48 -3.67
N ASP A 58 -1.09 10.92 -2.69
CA ASP A 58 -0.61 11.57 -1.47
C ASP A 58 -0.34 10.60 -0.31
N GLY A 59 -0.92 9.40 -0.36
CA GLY A 59 -0.79 8.37 0.67
C GLY A 59 -1.45 7.06 0.25
N VAL A 60 -1.10 5.96 0.92
CA VAL A 60 -1.52 4.61 0.54
C VAL A 60 -2.11 3.84 1.72
N VAL A 61 -3.23 3.16 1.48
CA VAL A 61 -3.72 2.09 2.36
C VAL A 61 -3.36 0.76 1.70
N LEU A 62 -2.42 0.02 2.29
CA LEU A 62 -1.86 -1.21 1.73
C LEU A 62 -2.49 -2.44 2.38
N LEU A 63 -2.96 -3.40 1.57
CA LEU A 63 -3.54 -4.68 2.03
C LEU A 63 -2.70 -5.86 1.49
N PRO A 64 -1.56 -6.22 2.12
CA PRO A 64 -0.62 -7.23 1.64
C PRO A 64 -0.98 -8.64 2.12
N MET A 65 -2.29 -8.91 2.23
CA MET A 65 -2.95 -10.04 2.92
C MET A 65 -2.10 -11.33 3.02
N HIS A 66 -1.74 -11.72 4.25
CA HIS A 66 -0.94 -12.93 4.51
C HIS A 66 -1.60 -14.24 4.05
N GLN A 67 -2.90 -14.24 3.75
CA GLN A 67 -3.60 -15.42 3.24
C GLN A 67 -3.31 -15.73 1.77
N VAL A 68 -2.69 -14.81 1.02
CA VAL A 68 -2.37 -15.01 -0.39
C VAL A 68 -1.26 -16.07 -0.51
N PRO A 69 -1.47 -17.18 -1.25
CA PRO A 69 -0.56 -18.34 -1.19
C PRO A 69 0.89 -18.09 -1.60
N LEU A 70 1.14 -17.10 -2.46
CA LEU A 70 2.47 -16.77 -2.97
C LEU A 70 3.12 -15.59 -2.24
N VAL A 71 2.44 -15.01 -1.24
CA VAL A 71 2.99 -13.97 -0.38
C VAL A 71 3.80 -14.63 0.72
N THR A 72 5.03 -14.16 0.90
CA THR A 72 5.96 -14.69 1.90
C THR A 72 5.96 -13.85 3.17
N THR A 73 6.48 -14.41 4.26
CA THR A 73 6.72 -13.67 5.51
C THR A 73 7.81 -12.62 5.40
N ASP A 74 8.57 -12.57 4.30
CA ASP A 74 9.58 -11.54 4.06
C ASP A 74 8.99 -10.28 3.42
N LEU A 75 7.77 -10.36 2.86
CA LEU A 75 7.14 -9.26 2.15
C LEU A 75 6.99 -7.99 3.02
N PRO A 76 6.61 -8.06 4.32
CA PRO A 76 6.51 -6.89 5.18
C PRO A 76 7.81 -6.10 5.24
N LYS A 77 8.95 -6.79 5.44
CA LYS A 77 10.26 -6.15 5.52
C LYS A 77 10.63 -5.49 4.19
N LYS A 78 10.44 -6.19 3.07
CA LYS A 78 10.74 -5.65 1.72
C LYS A 78 9.85 -4.45 1.37
N LEU A 79 8.56 -4.49 1.70
CA LEU A 79 7.64 -3.36 1.50
C LEU A 79 8.04 -2.19 2.41
N SER A 80 8.45 -2.45 3.64
CA SER A 80 8.89 -1.41 4.58
C SER A 80 10.10 -0.64 4.06
N GLU A 81 11.08 -1.33 3.46
CA GLU A 81 12.22 -0.69 2.80
C GLU A 81 11.80 0.20 1.61
N ILE A 82 10.78 -0.20 0.85
CA ILE A 82 10.22 0.62 -0.24
C ILE A 82 9.51 1.84 0.34
N ILE A 83 8.59 1.65 1.29
CA ILE A 83 7.79 2.71 1.91
C ILE A 83 8.69 3.84 2.44
N LYS A 84 9.74 3.47 3.19
CA LYS A 84 10.69 4.42 3.78
C LYS A 84 11.46 5.27 2.75
N LYS A 85 11.61 4.80 1.51
CA LYS A 85 12.31 5.53 0.43
C LYS A 85 11.49 6.64 -0.22
N TYR A 86 10.16 6.52 -0.22
CA TYR A 86 9.28 7.44 -0.95
C TYR A 86 8.71 8.58 -0.10
N GLY A 87 8.72 8.45 1.23
CA GLY A 87 8.33 9.52 2.15
C GLY A 87 6.83 9.88 2.15
N LYS A 88 5.98 9.14 1.44
CA LYS A 88 4.52 9.28 1.48
C LYS A 88 3.95 8.43 2.62
N PRO A 89 2.93 8.91 3.36
CA PRO A 89 2.31 8.15 4.44
C PRO A 89 1.67 6.87 3.90
N VAL A 90 2.03 5.74 4.53
CA VAL A 90 1.45 4.42 4.24
C VAL A 90 0.89 3.84 5.52
N VAL A 91 -0.34 3.35 5.44
CA VAL A 91 -0.99 2.58 6.50
C VAL A 91 -1.26 1.17 5.99
N VAL A 92 -0.96 0.16 6.79
CA VAL A 92 -1.16 -1.23 6.40
C VAL A 92 -2.40 -1.81 7.07
N CYS A 93 -3.09 -2.69 6.36
CA CYS A 93 -4.17 -3.51 6.88
C CYS A 93 -3.94 -4.97 6.51
N ASP A 94 -3.61 -5.80 7.50
CA ASP A 94 -3.62 -7.25 7.36
C ASP A 94 -4.76 -7.83 8.21
N ILE A 95 -5.74 -8.43 7.53
CA ILE A 95 -7.04 -8.77 8.12
C ILE A 95 -6.98 -10.07 8.91
N GLY A 96 -7.53 -10.03 10.12
CA GLY A 96 -7.76 -11.21 10.96
C GLY A 96 -7.04 -11.16 12.30
N GLU A 97 -7.41 -12.08 13.19
CA GLU A 97 -6.89 -12.13 14.58
C GLU A 97 -6.11 -13.41 14.91
N ALA A 98 -5.92 -14.27 13.90
CA ALA A 98 -5.07 -15.45 14.03
C ALA A 98 -3.60 -15.06 14.24
N ASP A 99 -2.80 -15.99 14.77
CA ASP A 99 -1.39 -15.72 15.12
C ASP A 99 -0.57 -15.27 13.92
N MET A 100 -0.81 -15.82 12.72
CA MET A 100 -0.15 -15.37 11.50
C MET A 100 -0.49 -13.93 11.15
N ALA A 101 -1.75 -13.50 11.29
CA ALA A 101 -2.14 -12.13 11.03
C ALA A 101 -1.47 -11.17 12.02
N LYS A 102 -1.46 -11.52 13.31
CA LYS A 102 -0.77 -10.74 14.35
C LYS A 102 0.74 -10.65 14.11
N TYR A 103 1.37 -11.77 13.75
CA TYR A 103 2.78 -11.83 13.39
C TYR A 103 3.09 -10.95 12.18
N TYR A 104 2.30 -11.06 11.12
CA TYR A 104 2.50 -10.29 9.89
C TYR A 104 2.35 -8.78 10.12
N ARG A 105 1.37 -8.36 10.93
CA ARG A 105 1.25 -6.95 11.36
C ARG A 105 2.44 -6.49 12.19
N ARG A 106 2.90 -7.31 13.14
CA ARG A 106 4.05 -7.01 13.98
C ARG A 106 5.32 -6.72 13.17
N LEU A 107 5.53 -7.43 12.05
CA LEU A 107 6.68 -7.18 11.17
C LEU A 107 6.68 -5.78 10.55
N PHE A 108 5.51 -5.19 10.30
CA PHE A 108 5.40 -3.78 9.88
C PHE A 108 5.54 -2.81 11.06
N ASP A 109 4.95 -3.14 12.22
CA ASP A 109 5.05 -2.31 13.41
C ASP A 109 6.52 -2.17 13.89
N GLU A 110 7.32 -3.24 13.79
CA GLU A 110 8.76 -3.23 14.08
C GLU A 110 9.57 -2.32 13.12
N GLU A 111 8.99 -1.96 11.99
CA GLU A 111 9.55 -1.03 11.00
C GLU A 111 8.94 0.37 11.08
N ASP A 112 8.20 0.70 12.16
CA ASP A 112 7.49 1.96 12.38
C ASP A 112 6.40 2.27 11.33
N ILE A 113 5.80 1.23 10.75
CA ILE A 113 4.69 1.38 9.79
C ILE A 113 3.37 0.99 10.46
N PRO A 114 2.42 1.93 10.61
CA PRO A 114 1.20 1.70 11.38
C PRO A 114 0.33 0.66 10.69
N THR A 115 0.04 -0.43 11.42
CA THR A 115 -0.70 -1.56 10.88
C THR A 115 -1.95 -1.90 11.68
N TYR A 116 -3.04 -2.23 11.00
CA TYR A 116 -4.35 -2.45 11.61
C TYR A 116 -5.02 -3.77 11.17
N PRO A 117 -5.86 -4.39 12.01
CA PRO A 117 -6.52 -5.65 11.69
C PRO A 117 -7.78 -5.50 10.82
N THR A 118 -8.26 -4.27 10.58
CA THR A 118 -9.46 -4.03 9.75
C THR A 118 -9.29 -2.81 8.82
N PRO A 119 -9.89 -2.83 7.63
CA PRO A 119 -9.80 -1.71 6.68
C PRO A 119 -10.34 -0.39 7.25
N GLU A 120 -11.42 -0.43 8.05
CA GLU A 120 -12.02 0.78 8.63
C GLU A 120 -11.09 1.43 9.66
N ARG A 121 -10.27 0.64 10.37
CA ARG A 121 -9.25 1.19 11.27
C ARG A 121 -8.11 1.81 10.48
N ALA A 122 -7.64 1.15 9.41
CA ALA A 122 -6.61 1.68 8.53
C ALA A 122 -7.04 3.00 7.86
N VAL A 123 -8.27 3.06 7.33
CA VAL A 123 -8.85 4.25 6.71
C VAL A 123 -9.03 5.39 7.74
N ARG A 124 -9.43 5.08 8.97
CA ARG A 124 -9.50 6.09 10.05
C ARG A 124 -8.11 6.65 10.39
N ALA A 125 -7.09 5.81 10.42
CA ALA A 125 -5.72 6.24 10.70
C ALA A 125 -5.19 7.17 9.60
N ILE A 126 -5.31 6.80 8.32
CA ILE A 126 -4.84 7.66 7.23
C ILE A 126 -5.65 8.95 7.13
N LYS A 127 -6.96 8.92 7.43
CA LYS A 127 -7.79 10.12 7.53
C LYS A 127 -7.27 11.09 8.60
N ALA A 128 -6.86 10.58 9.76
CA ALA A 128 -6.27 11.40 10.82
C ALA A 128 -4.96 12.05 10.36
N LEU A 129 -4.11 11.34 9.61
CA LEU A 129 -2.90 11.91 9.01
C LEU A 129 -3.23 13.06 8.04
N VAL A 130 -4.25 12.88 7.19
CA VAL A 130 -4.72 13.94 6.27
C VAL A 130 -5.25 15.15 7.02
N GLU A 131 -6.05 14.95 8.07
CA GLU A 131 -6.60 16.05 8.88
C GLU A 131 -5.50 16.81 9.60
N TYR A 132 -4.52 16.10 10.16
CA TYR A 132 -3.37 16.72 10.80
C TYR A 132 -2.49 17.50 9.82
N GLY A 133 -2.24 16.97 8.61
CA GLY A 133 -1.53 17.68 7.54
C GLY A 133 -2.17 19.03 7.21
N LYS A 134 -3.50 19.07 7.08
CA LYS A 134 -4.26 20.31 6.85
C LYS A 134 -4.16 21.31 8.00
N ILE A 135 -4.05 20.84 9.24
CA ILE A 135 -3.84 21.71 10.40
C ILE A 135 -2.44 22.33 10.33
N LEU A 136 -1.42 21.55 10.02
CA LEU A 136 -0.04 22.03 9.88
C LEU A 136 0.11 23.06 8.75
N GLU A 137 -0.58 22.87 7.62
CA GLU A 137 -0.60 23.87 6.53
C GLU A 137 -1.18 25.20 7.00
N LYS A 138 -2.35 25.18 7.65
CA LYS A 138 -2.99 26.40 8.17
C LYS A 138 -2.14 27.14 9.20
N LEU A 139 -1.34 26.42 9.98
CA LEU A 139 -0.44 27.03 10.98
C LEU A 139 0.80 27.66 10.34
N LYS A 140 1.20 27.24 9.12
CA LYS A 140 2.31 27.86 8.39
C LYS A 140 1.91 29.17 7.70
N ASP A 141 0.62 29.32 7.39
CA ASP A 141 0.05 30.50 6.74
C ASP A 141 -0.32 31.63 7.73
N GLN A 142 -0.05 31.46 9.03
CA GLN A 142 -0.23 32.45 10.10
C GLN A 142 1.11 33.03 10.55
#